data_AF-A0A1H6FPW7-F1
#
_entry.id   AF-A0A1H6FPW7-F1
#
_cell.length_a   1.000
_cell.length_b   1.000
_cell.length_c   1.000
_cell.angle_alpha   90.00
_cell.angle_beta   90.00
_cell.angle_gamma   90.00
#
_symmetry.space_group_name_H-M   'P 1'
#
loop_
_entity.id
_entity.type
_entity.pdbx_description
1 polymer ?
#
loop_
_entity_poly.entity_id
_entity_poly.type
_entity_poly.pdbx_seq_one_letter_code
_entity_poly.pdbx_strand_id
1 'polypeptide(L)'
;MVTESTGRGQVILIGAITLAFIILGIVIVFNGVLFTETISAGDTSQSAATADKIELEVTHGVACAVEHAGEDTPADIEAFANQYQNTTAESGSGAVNISPENEDGWNVDSGDNLSVVISYDSTDLSYEQTRKITNEEVQDITDEQCPEEQ
;
A
#
# COMPACT_ATOMS: atom_id res chain seq x y z
N MET A 1 19.68 42.40 -61.32
CA MET A 1 19.15 42.59 -59.95
C MET A 1 18.62 41.25 -59.47
N VAL A 2 19.05 40.82 -58.29
CA VAL A 2 19.08 39.43 -57.79
C VAL A 2 17.70 38.92 -57.39
N THR A 3 17.31 37.72 -57.83
CA THR A 3 16.27 36.89 -57.19
C THR A 3 16.54 35.40 -57.42
N GLU A 4 17.55 34.83 -56.77
CA GLU A 4 17.69 33.38 -56.64
C GLU A 4 18.29 32.99 -55.29
N SER A 5 17.71 33.54 -54.21
CA SER A 5 18.05 33.18 -52.82
C SER A 5 16.84 32.73 -51.99
N THR A 6 15.62 32.91 -52.51
CA THR A 6 14.37 32.65 -51.76
C THR A 6 14.14 31.16 -51.51
N GLY A 7 14.56 30.26 -52.41
CA GLY A 7 14.28 28.82 -52.27
C GLY A 7 15.04 28.13 -51.14
N ARG A 8 16.31 28.50 -50.90
CA ARG A 8 17.13 27.86 -49.86
C ARG A 8 16.78 28.34 -48.45
N GLY A 9 16.50 29.64 -48.29
CA GLY A 9 16.09 30.20 -47.01
C GLY A 9 14.73 29.66 -46.54
N GLN A 10 13.79 29.47 -47.47
CA GLN A 10 12.47 28.94 -47.17
C GLN A 10 12.50 27.46 -46.77
N VAL A 11 13.39 26.66 -47.37
CA VAL A 11 13.62 25.26 -46.97
C VAL A 11 14.21 25.17 -45.56
N ILE A 12 15.16 26.04 -45.22
CA ILE A 12 15.72 26.11 -43.86
C ILE A 12 14.64 26.52 -42.85
N LEU A 13 13.79 27.48 -43.19
CA LEU A 13 12.69 27.94 -42.33
C LEU A 13 11.68 26.81 -42.06
N ILE A 14 11.28 26.09 -43.10
CA ILE A 14 10.36 24.95 -42.97
C ILE A 14 11.01 23.84 -42.13
N GLY A 15 12.30 23.55 -42.35
CA GLY A 15 13.04 22.56 -41.56
C GLY A 15 13.18 22.92 -40.07
N ALA A 16 13.38 24.20 -39.75
CA ALA A 16 13.46 24.64 -38.36
C ALA A 16 12.11 24.51 -37.63
N ILE A 17 11.01 24.84 -38.31
CA ILE A 17 9.66 24.74 -37.74
C ILE A 17 9.28 23.28 -37.48
N THR A 18 9.54 22.38 -38.44
CA THR A 18 9.25 20.95 -38.26
C THR A 18 10.09 20.35 -37.13
N LEU A 19 11.37 20.70 -37.04
CA LEU A 19 12.25 20.23 -35.97
C LEU A 19 11.78 20.75 -34.59
N ALA A 20 11.33 21.99 -34.50
CA ALA A 20 10.79 22.55 -33.25
C ALA A 20 9.54 21.79 -32.78
N PHE A 21 8.62 21.44 -33.68
CA PHE A 21 7.43 20.64 -33.33
C PHE A 21 7.79 19.21 -32.90
N ILE A 22 8.80 18.60 -33.52
CA ILE A 22 9.29 17.26 -33.11
C ILE A 22 9.84 17.32 -31.69
N ILE A 23 10.70 18.29 -31.38
CA ILE A 23 11.26 18.46 -30.03
C ILE A 23 10.14 18.76 -29.02
N LEU A 24 9.20 19.67 -29.35
CA LEU A 24 8.06 19.98 -28.50
C LEU A 24 7.21 18.73 -28.21
N GLY A 25 6.92 17.93 -29.23
CA GLY A 25 6.15 16.68 -29.09
C GLY A 25 6.87 15.67 -28.18
N ILE A 26 8.18 15.50 -28.36
CA ILE A 26 9.01 14.63 -27.52
C ILE A 26 9.01 15.13 -26.07
N VAL A 27 9.18 16.43 -25.84
CA VAL A 27 9.16 17.04 -24.50
C VAL A 27 7.78 16.89 -23.84
N ILE A 28 6.68 17.03 -24.59
CA ILE A 28 5.32 16.82 -24.07
C ILE A 28 5.08 15.34 -23.74
N VAL A 29 5.55 14.42 -24.57
CA VAL A 29 5.43 12.98 -24.30
C VAL A 29 6.28 12.60 -23.07
N PHE A 30 7.53 13.03 -22.99
CA PHE A 30 8.35 12.73 -21.81
C PHE A 30 7.85 13.42 -20.55
N ASN A 31 7.48 14.70 -20.61
CA ASN A 31 6.90 15.35 -19.43
C ASN A 31 5.53 14.79 -19.09
N GLY A 32 4.70 14.44 -20.07
CA GLY A 32 3.39 13.85 -19.86
C GLY A 32 3.49 12.46 -19.24
N VAL A 33 4.37 11.61 -19.79
CA VAL A 33 4.68 10.28 -19.27
C VAL A 33 5.35 10.36 -17.90
N LEU A 34 6.36 11.21 -17.70
CA LEU A 34 7.01 11.39 -16.39
C LEU A 34 6.08 11.98 -15.33
N PHE A 35 5.14 12.88 -15.70
CA PHE A 35 4.11 13.36 -14.76
C PHE A 35 3.08 12.28 -14.42
N THR A 36 2.85 11.29 -15.30
CA THR A 36 1.90 10.19 -15.04
C THR A 36 2.54 8.90 -14.51
N GLU A 37 3.85 8.70 -14.68
CA GLU A 37 4.55 7.50 -14.22
C GLU A 37 5.23 7.70 -12.86
N THR A 38 5.74 8.89 -12.53
CA THR A 38 6.48 9.08 -11.27
C THR A 38 5.58 9.29 -10.05
N ILE A 39 4.38 9.86 -10.20
CA ILE A 39 3.47 10.08 -9.05
C ILE A 39 2.59 8.85 -8.77
N SER A 40 2.45 7.90 -9.71
CA SER A 40 1.51 6.78 -9.58
C SER A 40 2.12 5.38 -9.67
N ALA A 41 3.42 5.21 -9.94
CA ALA A 41 4.04 3.87 -9.95
C ALA A 41 5.13 3.68 -8.88
N GLY A 42 5.78 4.75 -8.42
CA GLY A 42 6.78 4.68 -7.34
C GLY A 42 6.15 4.39 -5.98
N ASP A 43 5.16 5.19 -5.60
CA ASP A 43 4.51 5.08 -4.30
C ASP A 43 3.44 3.98 -4.26
N THR A 44 2.65 3.80 -5.32
CA THR A 44 1.52 2.86 -5.31
C THR A 44 1.94 1.38 -5.42
N SER A 45 2.99 1.05 -6.17
CA SER A 45 3.47 -0.34 -6.25
C SER A 45 4.23 -0.77 -5.00
N GLN A 46 4.94 0.15 -4.35
CA GLN A 46 5.64 -0.11 -3.10
C GLN A 46 4.70 -0.05 -1.90
N SER A 47 3.69 0.83 -1.93
CA SER A 47 2.62 0.89 -0.92
C SER A 47 1.69 -0.31 -1.00
N ALA A 48 1.32 -0.78 -2.20
CA ALA A 48 0.54 -2.01 -2.35
C ALA A 48 1.30 -3.24 -1.82
N ALA A 49 2.58 -3.37 -2.17
CA ALA A 49 3.41 -4.47 -1.66
C ALA A 49 3.66 -4.39 -0.14
N THR A 50 3.68 -3.19 0.43
CA THR A 50 3.78 -2.98 1.89
C THR A 50 2.45 -3.27 2.57
N ALA A 51 1.32 -2.86 1.99
CA ALA A 51 -0.02 -3.14 2.49
C ALA A 51 -0.31 -4.65 2.49
N ASP A 52 -0.06 -5.35 1.37
CA ASP A 52 -0.23 -6.81 1.28
C ASP A 52 0.57 -7.56 2.37
N LYS A 53 1.76 -7.06 2.72
CA LYS A 53 2.60 -7.66 3.77
C LYS A 53 2.09 -7.38 5.17
N ILE A 54 1.72 -6.13 5.46
CA ILE A 54 1.17 -5.75 6.76
C ILE A 54 -0.14 -6.50 6.98
N GLU A 55 -1.00 -6.58 5.96
CA GLU A 55 -2.24 -7.35 6.01
C GLU A 55 -2.00 -8.82 6.33
N LEU A 56 -1.04 -9.47 5.65
CA LEU A 56 -0.70 -10.86 5.90
C LEU A 56 -0.18 -11.05 7.34
N GLU A 57 0.73 -10.19 7.78
CA GLU A 57 1.35 -10.27 9.12
C GLU A 57 0.32 -10.04 10.24
N VAL A 58 -0.54 -9.03 10.09
CA VAL A 58 -1.62 -8.74 11.03
C VAL A 58 -2.63 -9.87 11.05
N THR A 59 -3.02 -10.40 9.88
CA THR A 59 -3.96 -11.53 9.79
C THR A 59 -3.38 -12.76 10.50
N HIS A 60 -2.11 -13.06 10.28
CA HIS A 60 -1.46 -14.19 10.94
C HIS A 60 -1.33 -13.98 12.45
N GLY A 61 -0.88 -12.80 12.90
CA GLY A 61 -0.72 -12.52 14.32
C GLY A 61 -2.04 -12.53 15.08
N VAL A 62 -3.11 -11.98 14.49
CA VAL A 62 -4.46 -12.01 15.05
C VAL A 62 -5.02 -13.44 15.06
N ALA A 63 -4.85 -14.23 13.99
CA ALA A 63 -5.28 -15.62 13.96
C ALA A 63 -4.56 -16.46 15.03
N CYS A 64 -3.26 -16.27 15.22
CA CYS A 64 -2.51 -16.93 16.29
C CYS A 64 -2.96 -16.50 17.69
N ALA A 65 -3.27 -15.21 17.86
CA ALA A 65 -3.80 -14.69 19.13
C ALA A 65 -5.16 -15.33 19.44
N VAL A 66 -6.06 -15.45 18.45
CA VAL A 66 -7.36 -16.11 18.60
C VAL A 66 -7.22 -17.57 19.02
N GLU A 67 -6.27 -18.31 18.42
CA GLU A 67 -6.02 -19.72 18.75
C GLU A 67 -5.46 -19.92 20.16
N HIS A 68 -4.49 -19.09 20.56
CA HIS A 68 -3.83 -19.21 21.87
C HIS A 68 -4.72 -18.72 23.02
N ALA A 69 -5.63 -17.79 22.75
CA ALA A 69 -6.34 -17.06 23.80
C ALA A 69 -7.44 -17.83 24.53
N GLY A 70 -7.94 -18.95 23.97
CA GLY A 70 -9.01 -19.71 24.62
C GLY A 70 -10.19 -18.82 25.06
N GLU A 71 -10.51 -18.78 26.36
CA GLU A 71 -11.61 -17.99 26.96
C GLU A 71 -11.32 -16.47 27.09
N ASP A 72 -10.07 -16.02 26.95
CA ASP A 72 -9.63 -14.61 27.12
C ASP A 72 -9.29 -13.93 25.75
N THR A 73 -9.92 -14.40 24.68
CA THR A 73 -9.77 -13.96 23.27
C THR A 73 -9.66 -12.44 23.06
N PRO A 74 -10.47 -11.58 23.70
CA PRO A 74 -10.41 -10.15 23.46
C PRO A 74 -9.12 -9.48 23.97
N ALA A 75 -8.58 -9.96 25.11
CA ALA A 75 -7.44 -9.33 25.76
C ALA A 75 -6.13 -9.63 25.02
N ASP A 76 -5.98 -10.83 24.48
CA ASP A 76 -4.78 -11.25 23.76
C ASP A 76 -4.67 -10.59 22.38
N ILE A 77 -5.79 -10.42 21.67
CA ILE A 77 -5.80 -9.68 20.40
C ILE A 77 -5.45 -8.20 20.64
N GLU A 78 -5.98 -7.60 21.71
CA GLU A 78 -5.62 -6.23 22.10
C GLU A 78 -4.14 -6.11 22.48
N ALA A 79 -3.59 -7.09 23.20
CA ALA A 79 -2.18 -7.14 23.56
C ALA A 79 -1.28 -7.23 22.31
N PHE A 80 -1.63 -8.11 21.36
CA PHE A 80 -0.95 -8.20 20.07
C PHE A 80 -1.01 -6.87 19.31
N ALA A 81 -2.20 -6.27 19.19
CA ALA A 81 -2.38 -5.01 18.47
C ALA A 81 -1.51 -3.88 19.04
N ASN A 82 -1.48 -3.74 20.37
CA ASN A 82 -0.63 -2.77 21.05
C ASN A 82 0.86 -3.05 20.86
N GLN A 83 1.28 -4.32 20.97
CA GLN A 83 2.68 -4.71 20.78
C GLN A 83 3.14 -4.46 19.35
N TYR A 84 2.31 -4.82 18.37
CA TYR A 84 2.57 -4.60 16.96
C TYR A 84 2.73 -3.10 16.67
N GLN A 85 1.76 -2.29 17.11
CA GLN A 85 1.82 -0.84 16.96
C GLN A 85 3.09 -0.24 17.57
N ASN A 86 3.46 -0.65 18.79
CA ASN A 86 4.67 -0.13 19.44
C ASN A 86 5.94 -0.53 18.67
N THR A 87 6.00 -1.77 18.18
CA THR A 87 7.14 -2.27 17.42
C THR A 87 7.27 -1.56 16.08
N THR A 88 6.18 -1.35 15.36
CA THR A 88 6.19 -0.63 14.07
C THR A 88 6.52 0.85 14.28
N ALA A 89 5.99 1.49 15.32
CA ALA A 89 6.31 2.88 15.65
C ALA A 89 7.78 3.09 16.04
N GLU A 90 8.41 2.10 16.69
CA GLU A 90 9.84 2.16 17.04
C GLU A 90 10.77 1.75 15.88
N SER A 91 10.32 0.89 14.98
CA SER A 91 11.18 0.27 13.95
C SER A 91 10.97 0.80 12.53
N GLY A 92 9.86 1.50 12.25
CA GLY A 92 9.47 1.96 10.93
C GLY A 92 9.22 3.47 10.84
N SER A 93 9.11 3.99 9.61
CA SER A 93 8.71 5.39 9.35
C SER A 93 7.18 5.61 9.39
N GLY A 94 6.42 4.61 9.84
CA GLY A 94 4.97 4.68 9.95
C GLY A 94 4.45 3.84 11.11
N ALA A 95 3.34 4.29 11.69
CA ALA A 95 2.62 3.58 12.72
C ALA A 95 1.52 2.72 12.07
N VAL A 96 1.43 1.47 12.49
CA VAL A 96 0.28 0.61 12.20
C VAL A 96 -0.62 0.61 13.42
N ASN A 97 -1.89 0.92 13.23
CA ASN A 97 -2.93 0.77 14.23
C ASN A 97 -3.88 -0.34 13.80
N ILE A 98 -4.15 -1.28 14.70
CA ILE A 98 -5.07 -2.38 14.46
C ILE A 98 -6.22 -2.20 15.44
N SER A 99 -7.46 -2.19 14.95
CA SER A 99 -8.64 -1.96 15.79
C SER A 99 -9.80 -2.83 15.31
N PRO A 100 -10.73 -3.20 16.21
CA PRO A 100 -11.90 -3.98 15.80
C PRO A 100 -12.85 -3.10 14.97
N GLU A 101 -13.46 -3.67 13.93
CA GLU A 101 -14.53 -2.98 13.19
C GLU A 101 -15.83 -2.92 14.02
N ASN A 102 -16.05 -3.91 14.88
CA ASN A 102 -17.30 -4.08 15.62
C ASN A 102 -17.42 -3.08 16.78
N GLU A 103 -18.64 -2.58 17.02
CA GLU A 103 -18.95 -1.71 18.16
C GLU A 103 -18.75 -2.43 19.52
N ASP A 104 -18.77 -3.77 19.51
CA ASP A 104 -18.56 -4.63 20.68
C ASP A 104 -17.06 -4.83 21.03
N GLY A 105 -16.14 -4.21 20.27
CA GLY A 105 -14.70 -4.29 20.49
C GLY A 105 -14.09 -5.59 19.97
N TRP A 106 -13.04 -6.09 20.65
CA TRP A 106 -12.34 -7.33 20.32
C TRP A 106 -13.11 -8.61 20.71
N ASN A 107 -14.41 -8.49 20.98
CA ASN A 107 -15.23 -9.62 21.37
C ASN A 107 -15.53 -10.47 20.13
N VAL A 108 -14.88 -11.61 20.04
CA VAL A 108 -15.04 -12.58 18.95
C VAL A 108 -15.37 -13.91 19.60
N ASP A 109 -16.59 -14.40 19.39
CA ASP A 109 -16.96 -15.74 19.80
C ASP A 109 -16.19 -16.77 18.96
N SER A 110 -15.73 -17.86 19.59
CA SER A 110 -15.05 -18.95 18.89
C SER A 110 -15.95 -19.50 17.78
N GLY A 111 -15.57 -19.25 16.52
CA GLY A 111 -16.30 -19.68 15.34
C GLY A 111 -16.92 -18.55 14.51
N ASP A 112 -16.95 -17.33 15.02
CA ASP A 112 -17.40 -16.15 14.30
C ASP A 112 -16.28 -15.52 13.45
N ASN A 113 -16.70 -14.71 12.47
CA ASN A 113 -15.75 -13.96 11.66
C ASN A 113 -15.29 -12.72 12.42
N LEU A 114 -13.99 -12.47 12.42
CA LEU A 114 -13.40 -11.29 13.01
C LEU A 114 -13.15 -10.24 11.92
N SER A 115 -13.68 -9.04 12.11
CA SER A 115 -13.35 -7.89 11.25
C SER A 115 -12.36 -6.97 11.97
N VAL A 116 -11.22 -6.73 11.35
CA VAL A 116 -10.19 -5.81 11.83
C VAL A 116 -10.00 -4.65 10.86
N VAL A 117 -9.84 -3.45 11.41
CA VAL A 117 -9.46 -2.25 10.69
C VAL A 117 -7.96 -2.05 10.91
N ILE A 118 -7.21 -1.99 9.81
CA ILE A 118 -5.77 -1.73 9.79
C ILE A 118 -5.59 -0.33 9.24
N SER A 119 -5.13 0.58 10.08
CA SER A 119 -4.77 1.94 9.69
C SER A 119 -3.25 2.07 9.71
N TYR A 120 -2.68 2.48 8.58
CA TYR A 120 -1.26 2.80 8.46
C TYR A 120 -1.11 4.30 8.27
N ASP A 121 -0.31 4.92 9.13
CA ASP A 121 0.00 6.35 9.06
C ASP A 121 1.51 6.56 9.05
N SER A 122 2.02 7.24 8.04
CA SER A 122 3.43 7.58 7.87
C SER A 122 3.58 9.01 7.37
N THR A 123 4.81 9.51 7.32
CA THR A 123 5.09 10.87 6.85
C THR A 123 4.65 11.15 5.42
N ASP A 124 4.58 10.11 4.58
CA ASP A 124 4.38 10.23 3.14
C ASP A 124 3.08 9.53 2.66
N LEU A 125 2.51 8.65 3.47
CA LEU A 125 1.37 7.82 3.11
C LEU A 125 0.48 7.53 4.33
N SER A 126 -0.82 7.74 4.19
CA SER A 126 -1.84 7.26 5.13
C SER A 126 -2.86 6.40 4.38
N TYR A 127 -3.14 5.19 4.86
CA TYR A 127 -4.23 4.37 4.33
C TYR A 127 -4.95 3.62 5.45
N GLU A 128 -6.22 3.30 5.22
CA GLU A 128 -7.05 2.53 6.13
C GLU A 128 -7.75 1.44 5.34
N GLN A 129 -7.76 0.23 5.87
CA GLN A 129 -8.41 -0.91 5.24
C GLN A 129 -9.08 -1.79 6.28
N THR A 130 -10.31 -2.21 5.98
CA THR A 130 -11.02 -3.23 6.76
C THR A 130 -10.74 -4.59 6.15
N ARG A 131 -10.22 -5.51 6.97
CA ARG A 131 -10.04 -6.92 6.61
C ARG A 131 -10.95 -7.79 7.47
N LYS A 132 -11.74 -8.61 6.79
CA LYS A 132 -12.50 -9.68 7.43
C LYS A 132 -11.68 -10.97 7.42
N ILE A 133 -11.41 -11.50 8.60
CA ILE A 133 -10.75 -12.78 8.85
C ILE A 133 -11.85 -13.80 9.12
N THR A 134 -11.97 -14.78 8.22
CA THR A 134 -12.94 -15.85 8.38
C THR A 134 -12.40 -16.96 9.28
N ASN A 135 -13.28 -17.69 9.97
CA ASN A 135 -12.86 -18.83 10.79
C ASN A 135 -12.14 -19.92 9.96
N GLU A 136 -12.49 -20.07 8.68
CA GLU A 136 -11.80 -20.98 7.76
C GLU A 136 -10.35 -20.53 7.49
N GLU A 137 -10.11 -19.21 7.36
CA GLU A 137 -8.74 -18.65 7.26
C GLU A 137 -7.98 -18.81 8.59
N VAL A 138 -8.63 -18.66 9.74
CA VAL A 138 -7.98 -18.89 11.06
C VAL A 138 -7.48 -20.33 11.15
N GLN A 139 -8.31 -21.32 10.85
CA GLN A 139 -7.93 -22.74 10.89
C GLN A 139 -6.77 -23.08 9.94
N ASP A 140 -6.77 -22.52 8.73
CA ASP A 140 -5.70 -22.74 7.73
C ASP A 140 -4.35 -22.15 8.20
N ILE A 141 -4.38 -21.00 8.89
CA ILE A 141 -3.18 -20.32 9.41
C ILE A 141 -2.64 -21.02 10.67
N THR A 142 -3.52 -21.43 11.58
CA THR A 142 -3.13 -22.02 12.87
C THR A 142 -2.51 -23.40 12.74
N ASP A 143 -3.00 -24.22 11.80
CA ASP A 143 -2.49 -25.58 11.57
C ASP A 143 -1.08 -25.62 10.99
N GLU A 144 -0.62 -24.52 10.35
CA GLU A 144 0.64 -24.52 9.58
C GLU A 144 1.69 -23.51 10.09
N GLN A 145 1.30 -22.44 10.79
CA GLN A 145 2.17 -21.25 10.94
C GLN A 145 2.19 -20.56 12.31
N CYS A 146 1.40 -20.96 13.29
CA CYS A 146 1.52 -20.41 14.65
C CYS A 146 2.56 -21.21 15.46
N PRO A 147 3.76 -20.66 15.77
CA PRO A 147 4.65 -21.33 16.70
C PRO A 147 3.99 -21.34 18.08
N GLU A 148 3.83 -22.53 18.67
CA GLU A 148 3.48 -22.65 20.09
C GLU A 148 4.51 -21.86 20.91
N GLU A 149 4.06 -20.88 21.68
CA GLU A 149 4.94 -20.14 22.59
C GLU A 149 5.60 -21.11 23.58
N GLN A 150 6.94 -21.00 23.70
CA GLN A 150 7.78 -21.69 24.69
C GLN A 150 7.88 -20.90 26.00
#